data_AF-Q0CLG1-F1
#
_entry.id   AF-Q0CLG1-F1
#
_cell.length_a   1.000
_cell.length_b   1.000
_cell.length_c   1.000
_cell.angle_alpha   90.00
_cell.angle_beta   90.00
_cell.angle_gamma   90.00
#
_symmetry.space_group_name_H-M   'P 1'
#
loop_
_entity.id
_entity.type
_entity.pdbx_description
1 polymer ?
#
loop_
_entity_poly.entity_id
_entity_poly.type
_entity_poly.pdbx_seq_one_letter_code
_entity_poly.pdbx_strand_id
1 'polypeptide(L)'
;MEATAASSFLSSLPPLREFMSPTPETYIIALFLFQYFPIFSIIQWLTSFHPAGKTSLSRSFLNFPGKLGWFLMEIVGPANLLYALSQHHHQNDTPFWALPGPNKLVAALYLIHYANRAVITPFFVAPSMSPIHLLVVAMAVAFNWLNSTCIAAWVLGYPVPVRGYITDGSGSSSRAVAALPYIGVVVFVLGMLGNIRAERTLFRLRREEADKRAAKKVDSAGPGAASYSKVYVIPPATGLFRAILYPHYVCEWLEWLGFVLVGTALYPSAAPASSLPPLRLAPWLTPAAALAERLGVPLPLPAVVFVVNAVTNMLPHARWGRKWYVQKFGNEAVAGRGAVVPYFSWM
;
A
#
# COMPACT_ATOMS: atom_id res chain seq x y z
N MET A 1 -0.05 39.93 -18.46
CA MET A 1 -0.56 38.56 -18.71
C MET A 1 -0.35 37.80 -17.41
N GLU A 2 -1.35 37.81 -16.53
CA GLU A 2 -1.25 37.18 -15.21
C GLU A 2 -1.12 35.67 -15.36
N ALA A 3 -0.03 35.09 -14.85
CA ALA A 3 0.11 33.65 -14.74
C ALA A 3 -1.00 33.15 -13.80
N THR A 4 -1.80 32.19 -14.25
CA THR A 4 -2.83 31.56 -13.41
C THR A 4 -2.18 30.97 -12.15
N ALA A 5 -2.90 30.92 -11.04
CA ALA A 5 -2.40 30.35 -9.78
C ALA A 5 -1.77 28.95 -9.98
N ALA A 6 -2.32 28.14 -10.89
CA ALA A 6 -1.77 26.84 -11.27
C ALA A 6 -0.39 26.94 -11.96
N SER A 7 -0.18 27.92 -12.85
CA SER A 7 1.11 28.17 -13.51
C SER A 7 2.16 28.61 -12.48
N SER A 8 1.79 29.52 -11.56
CA SER A 8 2.68 29.95 -10.48
C SER A 8 3.08 28.81 -9.53
N PHE A 9 2.14 27.90 -9.24
CA PHE A 9 2.39 26.71 -8.43
C PHE A 9 3.34 25.73 -9.15
N LEU A 10 3.09 25.44 -10.43
CA LEU A 10 3.94 24.55 -11.22
C LEU A 10 5.39 25.08 -11.33
N SER A 11 5.56 26.40 -11.47
CA SER A 11 6.89 27.03 -11.46
C SER A 11 7.57 27.03 -10.07
N SER A 12 6.80 26.83 -8.99
CA SER A 12 7.32 26.76 -7.61
C SER A 12 7.72 25.34 -7.18
N LEU A 13 7.43 24.32 -8.01
CA LEU A 13 7.78 22.94 -7.70
C LEU A 13 9.28 22.70 -7.92
N PRO A 14 9.93 21.92 -7.04
CA PRO A 14 11.30 21.47 -7.26
C PRO A 14 11.47 20.72 -8.60
N PRO A 15 12.68 20.74 -9.19
CA PRO A 15 13.03 19.89 -10.32
C PRO A 15 12.74 18.40 -10.04
N LEU A 16 12.31 17.64 -11.07
CA LEU A 16 11.98 16.20 -10.93
C LEU A 16 13.10 15.36 -10.29
N ARG A 17 14.37 15.70 -10.53
CA ARG A 17 15.52 15.02 -9.92
C ARG A 17 15.50 15.07 -8.39
N GLU A 18 14.95 16.15 -7.81
CA GLU A 18 14.88 16.34 -6.35
C GLU A 18 13.78 15.48 -5.73
N PHE A 19 12.82 14.97 -6.52
CA PHE A 19 11.88 13.96 -6.04
C PHE A 19 12.44 12.53 -6.11
N MET A 20 13.47 12.30 -6.96
CA MET A 20 14.18 11.03 -7.06
C MET A 20 15.24 10.88 -5.96
N SER A 21 15.87 11.99 -5.58
CA SER A 21 16.74 12.11 -4.40
C SER A 21 16.14 13.16 -3.46
N PRO A 22 15.17 12.78 -2.61
CA PRO A 22 14.39 13.72 -1.82
C PRO A 22 15.29 14.67 -1.03
N THR A 23 14.95 15.96 -1.07
CA THR A 23 15.37 16.99 -0.10
C THR A 23 14.31 17.13 0.99
N PRO A 24 14.62 17.74 2.16
CA PRO A 24 13.62 18.01 3.19
C PRO A 24 12.41 18.83 2.68
N GLU A 25 12.63 19.81 1.79
CA GLU A 25 11.56 20.60 1.18
C GLU A 25 10.69 19.74 0.26
N THR A 26 11.32 18.94 -0.60
CA THR A 26 10.61 18.03 -1.53
C THR A 26 9.83 16.97 -0.77
N TYR A 27 10.34 16.51 0.38
CA TYR A 27 9.65 15.58 1.25
C TYR A 27 8.35 16.18 1.82
N ILE A 28 8.37 17.42 2.29
CA ILE A 28 7.16 18.10 2.79
C ILE A 28 6.12 18.26 1.67
N ILE A 29 6.55 18.60 0.46
CA ILE A 29 5.66 18.70 -0.72
C ILE A 29 5.08 17.32 -1.07
N ALA A 30 5.91 16.28 -1.10
CA ALA A 30 5.47 14.92 -1.39
C ALA A 30 4.42 14.44 -0.37
N LEU A 31 4.65 14.65 0.92
CA LEU A 31 3.70 14.36 1.98
C LEU A 31 2.41 15.17 1.84
N PHE A 32 2.53 16.46 1.53
CA PHE A 32 1.37 17.32 1.32
C PHE A 32 0.47 16.80 0.20
N LEU A 33 1.05 16.36 -0.92
CA LEU A 33 0.27 15.78 -2.01
C LEU A 33 -0.30 14.41 -1.62
N PHE A 34 0.50 13.56 -0.97
CA PHE A 34 0.13 12.17 -0.70
C PHE A 34 -0.98 12.03 0.35
N GLN A 35 -1.03 12.92 1.36
CA GLN A 35 -2.09 12.89 2.38
C GLN A 35 -3.50 13.12 1.82
N TYR A 36 -3.63 13.73 0.63
CA TYR A 36 -4.92 14.00 -0.02
C TYR A 36 -5.37 12.92 -1.01
N PHE A 37 -4.61 11.83 -1.16
CA PHE A 37 -5.04 10.66 -1.92
C PHE A 37 -6.46 10.15 -1.58
N PRO A 38 -6.95 10.18 -0.32
CA PRO A 38 -8.31 9.75 -0.01
C PRO A 38 -9.40 10.49 -0.79
N ILE A 39 -9.17 11.76 -1.15
CA ILE A 39 -10.10 12.53 -1.99
C ILE A 39 -10.18 11.91 -3.39
N PHE A 40 -9.06 11.52 -3.97
CA PHE A 40 -9.03 10.84 -5.26
C PHE A 40 -9.71 9.46 -5.19
N SER A 41 -9.59 8.76 -4.06
CA SER A 41 -10.24 7.46 -3.86
C SER A 41 -11.77 7.54 -3.84
N ILE A 42 -12.38 8.71 -3.61
CA ILE A 42 -13.85 8.91 -3.66
C ILE A 42 -14.44 8.41 -4.98
N ILE A 43 -13.73 8.59 -6.10
CA ILE A 43 -14.19 8.09 -7.40
C ILE A 43 -14.41 6.56 -7.34
N GLN A 44 -13.53 5.82 -6.67
CA GLN A 44 -13.66 4.36 -6.52
C GLN A 44 -14.83 3.95 -5.61
N TRP A 45 -15.26 4.84 -4.71
CA TRP A 45 -16.49 4.62 -3.92
C TRP A 45 -17.75 4.77 -4.75
N LEU A 46 -17.73 5.67 -5.74
CA LEU A 46 -18.87 6.00 -6.59
C LEU A 46 -18.98 5.08 -7.82
N THR A 47 -17.88 4.49 -8.27
CA THR A 47 -17.86 3.60 -9.43
C THR A 47 -17.12 2.29 -9.19
N SER A 48 -17.62 1.21 -9.78
CA SER A 48 -16.92 -0.08 -9.85
C SER A 48 -15.86 -0.12 -10.97
N PHE A 49 -15.63 1.00 -11.67
CA PHE A 49 -14.68 1.07 -12.77
C PHE A 49 -13.24 1.00 -12.25
N HIS A 50 -12.65 -0.18 -12.37
CA HIS A 50 -11.25 -0.43 -12.08
C HIS A 50 -10.76 -1.50 -13.06
N PRO A 51 -10.22 -1.15 -14.25
CA PRO A 51 -9.97 -2.10 -15.34
C PRO A 51 -8.76 -3.03 -15.09
N ALA A 52 -8.85 -3.83 -14.03
CA ALA A 52 -7.92 -4.86 -13.59
C ALA A 52 -8.70 -6.00 -12.88
N GLY A 53 -8.11 -7.18 -12.75
CA GLY A 53 -8.72 -8.29 -12.01
C GLY A 53 -10.10 -8.72 -12.53
N LYS A 54 -11.14 -8.64 -11.66
CA LYS A 54 -12.55 -8.99 -11.97
C LYS A 54 -13.16 -8.13 -13.07
N THR A 55 -12.71 -6.87 -13.16
CA THR A 55 -13.23 -5.81 -14.02
C THR A 55 -12.27 -5.50 -15.18
N SER A 56 -11.28 -6.37 -15.42
CA SER A 56 -10.35 -6.30 -16.54
C SER A 56 -11.07 -6.24 -17.91
N LEU A 57 -10.66 -5.29 -18.75
CA LEU A 57 -11.18 -5.09 -20.10
C LEU A 57 -10.56 -6.11 -21.06
N SER A 58 -11.34 -6.94 -21.73
CA SER A 58 -10.79 -8.04 -22.55
C SER A 58 -10.19 -7.61 -23.90
N ARG A 59 -10.54 -6.42 -24.42
CA ARG A 59 -10.18 -6.00 -25.78
C ARG A 59 -9.44 -4.64 -25.86
N SER A 60 -8.93 -4.13 -24.75
CA SER A 60 -8.18 -2.87 -24.78
C SER A 60 -6.75 -3.09 -25.28
N PHE A 61 -6.31 -2.29 -26.23
CA PHE A 61 -4.92 -2.26 -26.71
C PHE A 61 -3.95 -1.68 -25.67
N LEU A 62 -4.48 -0.96 -24.67
CA LEU A 62 -3.71 -0.39 -23.55
C LEU A 62 -3.50 -1.39 -22.40
N ASN A 63 -3.81 -2.67 -22.60
CA ASN A 63 -3.62 -3.69 -21.56
C ASN A 63 -2.18 -4.21 -21.53
N PHE A 64 -1.64 -4.32 -20.33
CA PHE A 64 -0.43 -5.10 -20.07
C PHE A 64 -0.77 -6.55 -19.74
N PRO A 65 0.13 -7.51 -20.03
CA PRO A 65 0.07 -8.85 -19.47
C PRO A 65 -0.02 -8.78 -17.94
N GLY A 66 -1.01 -9.45 -17.33
CA GLY A 66 -1.37 -9.20 -15.93
C GLY A 66 -0.21 -9.32 -14.93
N LYS A 67 0.63 -10.36 -15.06
CA LYS A 67 1.81 -10.56 -14.20
C LYS A 67 2.84 -9.44 -14.35
N LEU A 68 3.11 -9.01 -15.60
CA LEU A 68 4.06 -7.95 -15.89
C LEU A 68 3.52 -6.59 -15.42
N GLY A 69 2.25 -6.27 -15.69
CA GLY A 69 1.62 -5.04 -15.21
C GLY A 69 1.64 -4.93 -13.69
N TRP A 70 1.41 -6.04 -12.99
CA TRP A 70 1.50 -6.10 -11.53
C TRP A 70 2.93 -5.90 -11.01
N PHE A 71 3.91 -6.60 -11.59
CA PHE A 71 5.32 -6.38 -11.25
C PHE A 71 5.72 -4.92 -11.45
N LEU A 72 5.42 -4.34 -12.62
CA LEU A 72 5.81 -2.97 -12.95
C LEU A 72 5.20 -1.95 -11.99
N MET A 73 3.92 -2.10 -11.62
CA MET A 73 3.28 -1.13 -10.74
C MET A 73 3.75 -1.24 -9.28
N GLU A 74 4.18 -2.42 -8.84
CA GLU A 74 4.60 -2.66 -7.45
C GLU A 74 6.12 -2.48 -7.23
N ILE A 75 6.97 -2.78 -8.23
CA ILE A 75 8.44 -2.73 -8.07
C ILE A 75 8.99 -1.31 -7.95
N VAL A 76 8.23 -0.31 -8.41
CA VAL A 76 8.64 1.10 -8.37
C VAL A 76 8.90 1.56 -6.93
N GLY A 77 8.07 1.13 -5.98
CA GLY A 77 8.22 1.47 -4.57
C GLY A 77 9.58 1.07 -3.97
N PRO A 78 9.92 -0.24 -3.91
CA PRO A 78 11.21 -0.69 -3.36
C PRO A 78 12.40 -0.21 -4.19
N ALA A 79 12.29 -0.12 -5.52
CA ALA A 79 13.38 0.38 -6.37
C ALA A 79 13.71 1.85 -6.06
N ASN A 80 12.68 2.69 -5.92
CA ASN A 80 12.85 4.11 -5.58
C ASN A 80 13.40 4.29 -4.16
N LEU A 81 12.95 3.49 -3.19
CA LEU A 81 13.52 3.49 -1.84
C LEU A 81 15.02 3.17 -1.86
N LEU A 82 15.42 2.08 -2.52
CA LEU A 82 16.83 1.67 -2.61
C LEU A 82 17.67 2.72 -3.34
N TYR A 83 17.13 3.30 -4.42
CA TYR A 83 17.77 4.37 -5.16
C TYR A 83 18.02 5.60 -4.27
N ALA A 84 16.99 6.10 -3.58
CA ALA A 84 17.10 7.26 -2.70
C ALA A 84 18.11 7.05 -1.57
N LEU A 85 18.10 5.87 -0.94
CA LEU A 85 19.09 5.52 0.10
C LEU A 85 20.51 5.45 -0.46
N SER A 86 20.68 4.88 -1.66
CA SER A 86 21.98 4.82 -2.34
C SER A 86 22.49 6.21 -2.74
N GLN A 87 21.61 7.09 -3.21
CA GLN A 87 21.98 8.46 -3.57
C GLN A 87 22.40 9.26 -2.34
N HIS A 88 21.65 9.13 -1.23
CA HIS A 88 22.01 9.78 0.02
C HIS A 88 23.40 9.35 0.50
N HIS A 89 23.70 8.04 0.43
CA HIS A 89 25.04 7.53 0.74
C HIS A 89 26.13 8.18 -0.11
N HIS A 90 25.93 8.24 -1.43
CA HIS A 90 26.91 8.81 -2.35
C HIS A 90 27.14 10.31 -2.13
N GLN A 91 26.08 11.05 -1.79
CA GLN A 91 26.15 12.50 -1.60
C GLN A 91 26.75 12.92 -0.26
N ASN A 92 26.58 12.11 0.78
CA ASN A 92 26.98 12.47 2.16
C ASN A 92 28.13 11.60 2.71
N ASP A 93 28.66 10.68 1.90
CA ASP A 93 29.66 9.67 2.29
C ASP A 93 29.23 8.85 3.54
N THR A 94 27.92 8.69 3.73
CA THR A 94 27.34 7.97 4.88
C THR A 94 26.82 6.62 4.42
N PRO A 95 27.47 5.51 4.76
CA PRO A 95 27.03 4.21 4.29
C PRO A 95 25.69 3.82 4.91
N PHE A 96 24.89 3.03 4.20
CA PHE A 96 23.58 2.58 4.67
C PHE A 96 23.63 1.91 6.05
N TRP A 97 24.71 1.17 6.36
CA TRP A 97 24.87 0.53 7.67
C TRP A 97 25.04 1.52 8.84
N ALA A 98 25.40 2.77 8.56
CA ALA A 98 25.49 3.85 9.55
C ALA A 98 24.12 4.37 10.00
N LEU A 99 23.03 4.05 9.29
CA LEU A 99 21.68 4.41 9.74
C LEU A 99 21.34 3.74 11.08
N PRO A 100 20.53 4.39 11.93
CA PRO A 100 20.06 3.79 13.18
C PRO A 100 19.35 2.45 12.95
N GLY A 101 19.42 1.56 13.94
CA GLY A 101 18.79 0.23 13.89
C GLY A 101 17.31 0.25 13.49
N PRO A 102 16.46 1.10 14.10
CA PRO A 102 15.05 1.22 13.72
C PRO A 102 14.83 1.64 12.26
N ASN A 103 15.63 2.57 11.73
CA ASN A 103 15.52 3.02 10.33
C ASN A 103 15.81 1.87 9.37
N LYS A 104 16.86 1.07 9.65
CA LYS A 104 17.18 -0.13 8.88
C LYS A 104 16.07 -1.18 8.96
N LEU A 105 15.48 -1.36 10.14
CA LEU A 105 14.36 -2.29 10.32
C LEU A 105 13.13 -1.87 9.49
N VAL A 106 12.73 -0.59 9.54
CA VAL A 106 11.62 -0.07 8.73
C VAL A 106 11.88 -0.25 7.24
N ALA A 107 13.09 0.10 6.76
CA ALA A 107 13.46 -0.15 5.37
C ALA A 107 13.37 -1.65 5.00
N ALA A 108 13.88 -2.52 5.87
CA ALA A 108 13.86 -3.97 5.65
C ALA A 108 12.43 -4.53 5.60
N LEU A 109 11.55 -4.13 6.53
CA LEU A 109 10.15 -4.58 6.55
C LEU A 109 9.42 -4.17 5.26
N TYR A 110 9.63 -2.93 4.80
CA TYR A 110 9.07 -2.47 3.53
C TYR A 110 9.59 -3.30 2.34
N LEU A 111 10.90 -3.52 2.27
CA LEU A 111 11.51 -4.32 1.19
C LEU A 111 11.05 -5.79 1.23
N ILE A 112 10.88 -6.38 2.41
CA ILE A 112 10.39 -7.74 2.58
C ILE A 112 8.94 -7.86 2.08
N HIS A 113 8.07 -6.91 2.42
CA HIS A 113 6.71 -6.84 1.88
C HIS A 113 6.74 -6.81 0.35
N TYR A 114 7.49 -5.86 -0.23
CA TYR A 114 7.50 -5.67 -1.68
C TYR A 114 8.27 -6.76 -2.44
N ALA A 115 9.24 -7.44 -1.82
CA ALA A 115 9.82 -8.65 -2.40
C ALA A 115 8.75 -9.71 -2.61
N ASN A 116 7.88 -9.93 -1.61
CA ASN A 116 6.72 -10.81 -1.77
C ASN A 116 5.73 -10.27 -2.82
N ARG A 117 5.30 -9.01 -2.68
CA ARG A 117 4.21 -8.42 -3.46
C ARG A 117 4.56 -8.17 -4.93
N ALA A 118 5.73 -7.59 -5.19
CA ALA A 118 6.14 -7.18 -6.53
C ALA A 118 6.77 -8.33 -7.31
N VAL A 119 7.54 -9.21 -6.66
CA VAL A 119 8.34 -10.24 -7.35
C VAL A 119 7.77 -11.64 -7.14
N ILE A 120 7.69 -12.10 -5.88
CA ILE A 120 7.34 -13.50 -5.58
C ILE A 120 5.90 -13.81 -6.04
N THR A 121 4.93 -12.97 -5.68
CA THR A 121 3.51 -13.19 -5.99
C THR A 121 3.24 -13.31 -7.49
N PRO A 122 3.56 -12.31 -8.35
CA PRO A 122 3.20 -12.40 -9.77
C PRO A 122 3.95 -13.49 -10.53
N PHE A 123 5.23 -13.71 -10.25
CA PHE A 123 6.04 -14.63 -11.04
C PHE A 123 5.98 -16.08 -10.55
N PHE A 124 5.93 -16.31 -9.24
CA PHE A 124 6.11 -17.65 -8.67
C PHE A 124 4.86 -18.22 -8.01
N VAL A 125 3.94 -17.39 -7.51
CA VAL A 125 2.75 -17.87 -6.77
C VAL A 125 1.49 -17.85 -7.63
N ALA A 126 1.21 -16.72 -8.29
CA ALA A 126 -0.04 -16.51 -9.00
C ALA A 126 -0.13 -17.44 -10.24
N PRO A 127 -1.18 -18.28 -10.35
CA PRO A 127 -1.38 -19.13 -11.53
C PRO A 127 -1.65 -18.27 -12.77
N SER A 128 -2.49 -17.24 -12.61
CA SER A 128 -2.79 -16.27 -13.65
C SER A 128 -3.27 -14.95 -13.05
N MET A 129 -2.96 -13.86 -13.75
CA MET A 129 -3.46 -12.52 -13.48
C MET A 129 -4.15 -12.00 -14.74
N SER A 130 -5.38 -11.48 -14.61
CA SER A 130 -6.09 -10.86 -15.72
C SER A 130 -5.28 -9.68 -16.27
N PRO A 131 -5.39 -9.34 -17.57
CA PRO A 131 -4.76 -8.15 -18.13
C PRO A 131 -5.10 -6.89 -17.32
N ILE A 132 -4.13 -6.00 -17.16
CA ILE A 132 -4.26 -4.76 -16.37
C ILE A 132 -4.13 -3.58 -17.33
N HIS A 133 -5.10 -2.67 -17.30
CA HIS A 133 -5.09 -1.49 -18.15
C HIS A 133 -3.97 -0.51 -17.77
N LEU A 134 -3.36 0.15 -18.75
CA LEU A 134 -2.30 1.15 -18.57
C LEU A 134 -2.66 2.21 -17.53
N LEU A 135 -3.92 2.68 -17.53
CA LEU A 135 -4.41 3.64 -16.54
C LEU A 135 -4.17 3.16 -15.09
N VAL A 136 -4.48 1.90 -14.79
CA VAL A 136 -4.30 1.35 -13.44
C VAL A 136 -2.81 1.20 -13.13
N VAL A 137 -2.02 0.71 -14.08
CA VAL A 137 -0.56 0.60 -13.93
C VAL A 137 0.05 1.97 -13.65
N ALA A 138 -0.25 2.98 -14.46
CA ALA A 138 0.29 4.33 -14.32
C ALA A 138 -0.10 4.98 -12.97
N MET A 139 -1.35 4.84 -12.54
CA MET A 139 -1.78 5.36 -11.23
C MET A 139 -1.09 4.64 -10.08
N ALA A 140 -0.94 3.32 -10.14
CA ALA A 140 -0.26 2.55 -9.11
C ALA A 140 1.25 2.81 -9.08
N VAL A 141 1.89 3.04 -10.24
CA VAL A 141 3.28 3.51 -10.34
C VAL A 141 3.43 4.87 -9.64
N ALA A 142 2.57 5.85 -9.96
CA ALA A 142 2.61 7.17 -9.33
C ALA A 142 2.38 7.09 -7.81
N PHE A 143 1.43 6.26 -7.38
CA PHE A 143 1.15 6.00 -5.97
C PHE A 143 2.36 5.40 -5.24
N ASN A 144 2.93 4.31 -5.77
CA ASN A 144 4.06 3.63 -5.14
C ASN A 144 5.34 4.48 -5.16
N TRP A 145 5.55 5.28 -6.22
CA TRP A 145 6.64 6.24 -6.27
C TRP A 145 6.47 7.33 -5.20
N LEU A 146 5.31 7.98 -5.13
CA LEU A 146 5.06 9.04 -4.15
C LEU A 146 5.14 8.52 -2.70
N ASN A 147 4.58 7.33 -2.45
CA ASN A 147 4.69 6.65 -1.16
C ASN A 147 6.14 6.38 -0.77
N SER A 148 6.91 5.75 -1.68
CA SER A 148 8.30 5.39 -1.41
C SER A 148 9.21 6.61 -1.27
N THR A 149 8.97 7.71 -1.97
CA THR A 149 9.69 8.98 -1.75
C THR A 149 9.45 9.50 -0.33
N CYS A 150 8.21 9.46 0.17
CA CYS A 150 7.90 9.84 1.56
C CYS A 150 8.56 8.89 2.57
N ILE A 151 8.51 7.58 2.33
CA ILE A 151 9.13 6.58 3.21
C ILE A 151 10.65 6.71 3.20
N ALA A 152 11.29 6.94 2.05
CA ALA A 152 12.73 7.10 1.94
C ALA A 152 13.23 8.31 2.74
N ALA A 153 12.61 9.48 2.56
CA ALA A 153 12.96 10.68 3.31
C ALA A 153 12.79 10.50 4.83
N TRP A 154 11.75 9.78 5.25
CA TRP A 154 11.53 9.46 6.66
C TRP A 154 12.55 8.47 7.23
N VAL A 155 12.90 7.42 6.47
CA VAL A 155 13.98 6.48 6.84
C VAL A 155 15.33 7.20 6.91
N LEU A 156 15.55 8.25 6.12
CA LEU A 156 16.72 9.12 6.21
C LEU A 156 16.67 10.13 7.37
N GLY A 157 15.57 10.15 8.14
CA GLY A 157 15.42 11.01 9.31
C GLY A 157 15.12 12.46 8.97
N TYR A 158 14.57 12.76 7.79
CA TYR A 158 14.26 14.15 7.46
C TYR A 158 13.15 14.70 8.37
N PRO A 159 13.32 15.90 8.96
CA PRO A 159 12.33 16.48 9.85
C PRO A 159 11.09 16.95 9.10
N VAL A 160 9.92 16.85 9.75
CA VAL A 160 8.65 17.42 9.26
C VAL A 160 8.02 18.21 10.40
N PRO A 161 8.18 19.54 10.44
CA PRO A 161 7.46 20.37 11.39
C PRO A 161 5.96 20.26 11.09
N VAL A 162 5.17 19.81 12.06
CA VAL A 162 3.72 19.70 11.92
C VAL A 162 3.06 20.91 12.58
N ARG A 163 2.22 21.63 11.82
CA ARG A 163 1.59 22.84 12.34
C ARG A 163 0.63 22.49 13.50
N GLY A 164 0.93 23.02 14.69
CA GLY A 164 0.08 22.91 15.87
C GLY A 164 0.25 21.62 16.68
N TYR A 165 1.30 20.83 16.43
CA TYR A 165 1.62 19.62 17.19
C TYR A 165 3.13 19.46 17.38
N ILE A 166 3.54 18.96 18.54
CA ILE A 166 4.91 18.51 18.82
C ILE A 166 5.00 17.02 18.49
N THR A 167 5.61 16.69 17.35
CA THR A 167 5.62 15.34 16.78
C THR A 167 7.00 14.80 16.47
N ASP A 168 8.04 15.41 17.03
CA ASP A 168 9.44 15.00 16.89
C ASP A 168 9.87 13.95 17.92
N GLY A 169 9.01 13.66 18.91
CA GLY A 169 9.32 12.75 20.01
C GLY A 169 10.10 13.39 21.16
N SER A 170 10.14 14.72 21.24
CA SER A 170 10.79 15.46 22.35
C SER A 170 10.04 15.40 23.69
N GLY A 171 8.82 14.88 23.69
CA GLY A 171 7.99 14.72 24.90
C GLY A 171 8.48 13.59 25.83
N SER A 172 8.01 13.62 27.08
CA SER A 172 8.25 12.52 28.03
C SER A 172 7.40 11.31 27.67
N SER A 173 8.03 10.19 27.33
CA SER A 173 7.36 8.93 27.03
C SER A 173 7.48 7.93 28.19
N SER A 174 6.44 7.12 28.38
CA SER A 174 6.44 6.08 29.41
C SER A 174 7.17 4.81 28.94
N ARG A 175 7.62 3.96 29.88
CA ARG A 175 8.19 2.64 29.56
C ARG A 175 7.23 1.75 28.74
N ALA A 176 5.92 1.88 28.95
CA ALA A 176 4.93 1.15 28.16
C ALA A 176 4.90 1.63 26.69
N VAL A 177 5.12 2.92 26.47
CA VAL A 177 5.20 3.51 25.12
C VAL A 177 6.49 3.09 24.41
N ALA A 178 7.58 2.88 25.14
CA ALA A 178 8.82 2.34 24.58
C ALA A 178 8.67 0.90 24.03
N ALA A 179 7.60 0.17 24.40
CA ALA A 179 7.31 -1.16 23.88
C ALA A 179 6.60 -1.15 22.50
N LEU A 180 6.05 -0.02 22.06
CA LEU A 180 5.27 0.09 20.82
C LEU A 180 6.00 -0.44 19.57
N PRO A 181 7.30 -0.17 19.35
CA PRO A 181 7.98 -0.68 18.16
C PRO A 181 8.04 -2.20 18.11
N TYR A 182 8.23 -2.86 19.26
CA TYR A 182 8.29 -4.33 19.35
C TYR A 182 6.91 -4.96 19.11
N ILE A 183 5.86 -4.36 19.69
CA ILE A 183 4.48 -4.74 19.38
C ILE A 183 4.22 -4.56 17.88
N GLY A 184 4.73 -3.47 17.30
CA GLY A 184 4.66 -3.18 15.88
C GLY A 184 5.25 -4.28 15.01
N VAL A 185 6.44 -4.81 15.35
CA VAL A 185 7.06 -5.92 14.63
C VAL A 185 6.16 -7.17 14.66
N VAL A 186 5.60 -7.51 15.83
CA VAL A 186 4.71 -8.68 15.95
C VAL A 186 3.44 -8.48 15.11
N VAL A 187 2.81 -7.31 15.20
CA VAL A 187 1.61 -6.97 14.42
C VAL A 187 1.91 -6.99 12.91
N PHE A 188 3.06 -6.45 12.49
CA PHE A 188 3.51 -6.46 11.10
C PHE A 188 3.63 -7.90 10.59
N VAL A 189 4.37 -8.76 11.31
CA VAL A 189 4.61 -10.14 10.91
C VAL A 189 3.32 -10.94 10.87
N LEU A 190 2.44 -10.80 11.86
CA LEU A 190 1.14 -11.49 11.87
C LEU A 190 0.24 -11.02 10.72
N GLY A 191 0.23 -9.72 10.44
CA GLY A 191 -0.46 -9.14 9.28
C GLY A 191 0.06 -9.72 7.96
N MET A 192 1.38 -9.69 7.74
CA MET A 192 2.02 -10.21 6.53
C MET A 192 1.74 -11.70 6.33
N LEU A 193 1.91 -12.51 7.38
CA LEU A 193 1.61 -13.95 7.33
C LEU A 193 0.14 -14.21 7.01
N GLY A 194 -0.77 -13.44 7.62
CA GLY A 194 -2.21 -13.52 7.36
C GLY A 194 -2.56 -13.15 5.92
N ASN A 195 -1.95 -12.09 5.39
CA ASN A 195 -2.13 -11.63 4.01
C ASN A 195 -1.67 -12.71 3.01
N ILE A 196 -0.43 -13.18 3.16
CA ILE A 196 0.16 -14.20 2.28
C ILE A 196 -0.65 -15.50 2.33
N ARG A 197 -1.07 -15.94 3.52
CA ARG A 197 -1.85 -17.18 3.66
C ARG A 197 -3.21 -17.07 2.99
N ALA A 198 -3.89 -15.94 3.14
CA ALA A 198 -5.16 -15.69 2.48
C ALA A 198 -5.02 -15.62 0.95
N GLU A 199 -3.99 -14.92 0.45
CA GLU A 199 -3.72 -14.80 -0.99
C GLU A 199 -3.36 -16.16 -1.63
N ARG A 200 -2.45 -16.92 -1.01
CA ARG A 200 -2.10 -18.28 -1.46
C ARG A 200 -3.32 -19.20 -1.49
N THR A 201 -4.23 -19.07 -0.53
CA THR A 201 -5.49 -19.84 -0.53
C THR A 201 -6.33 -19.50 -1.75
N LEU A 202 -6.51 -18.20 -2.07
CA LEU A 202 -7.27 -17.77 -3.24
C LEU A 202 -6.64 -18.25 -4.55
N PHE A 203 -5.31 -18.20 -4.66
CA PHE A 203 -4.60 -18.69 -5.84
C PHE A 203 -4.69 -20.21 -6.00
N ARG A 204 -4.56 -20.96 -4.91
CA ARG A 204 -4.73 -22.41 -4.91
C ARG A 204 -6.12 -22.80 -5.41
N LEU A 205 -7.17 -22.17 -4.87
CA LEU A 205 -8.56 -22.43 -5.28
C LEU A 205 -8.79 -22.14 -6.77
N ARG A 206 -8.20 -21.05 -7.29
CA ARG A 206 -8.30 -20.70 -8.72
C ARG A 206 -7.57 -21.71 -9.60
N ARG A 207 -6.41 -22.21 -9.17
CA ARG A 207 -5.64 -23.23 -9.88
C ARG A 207 -6.40 -24.56 -9.92
N GLU A 208 -6.82 -25.06 -8.76
CA GLU A 208 -7.56 -26.32 -8.63
C GLU A 208 -8.84 -26.33 -9.49
N GLU A 209 -9.58 -25.21 -9.52
CA GLU A 209 -10.78 -25.10 -10.35
C GLU A 209 -10.45 -25.03 -11.84
N ALA A 210 -9.34 -24.39 -12.24
CA ALA A 210 -8.92 -24.38 -13.63
C ALA A 210 -8.51 -25.78 -14.11
N ASP A 211 -7.77 -26.52 -13.28
CA ASP A 211 -7.33 -27.89 -13.57
C ASP A 211 -8.53 -28.83 -13.71
N LYS A 212 -9.51 -28.73 -12.80
CA LYS A 212 -10.79 -29.49 -12.89
C LYS A 212 -11.55 -29.22 -14.19
N ARG A 213 -11.58 -27.97 -14.64
CA ARG A 213 -12.24 -27.60 -15.92
C ARG A 213 -11.47 -28.11 -17.13
N ALA A 214 -10.13 -28.11 -17.06
CA ALA A 214 -9.28 -28.64 -18.12
C ALA A 214 -9.47 -30.16 -18.27
N ALA A 215 -9.45 -30.90 -17.15
CA ALA A 215 -9.67 -32.35 -17.16
C ALA A 215 -11.02 -32.73 -17.78
N LYS A 216 -12.12 -32.07 -17.37
CA LYS A 216 -13.46 -32.30 -17.94
C LYS A 216 -13.55 -32.02 -19.44
N LYS A 217 -12.77 -31.05 -19.96
CA LYS A 217 -12.76 -30.72 -21.39
C LYS A 217 -11.99 -31.75 -22.21
N VAL A 218 -10.92 -32.35 -21.69
CA VAL A 218 -10.20 -33.44 -22.35
C VAL A 218 -11.12 -34.64 -22.58
N ASP A 219 -12.04 -34.90 -21.65
CA ASP A 219 -13.04 -35.97 -21.79
C ASP A 219 -14.14 -35.66 -22.83
N SER A 220 -14.24 -34.42 -23.35
CA SER A 220 -15.38 -33.98 -24.18
C SER A 220 -15.06 -33.19 -25.47
N ALA A 221 -13.81 -32.75 -25.72
CA ALA A 221 -13.36 -32.21 -27.02
C ALA A 221 -11.81 -32.11 -27.13
N GLY A 222 -11.27 -32.20 -28.35
CA GLY A 222 -9.84 -32.18 -28.68
C GLY A 222 -9.01 -30.96 -28.21
N PRO A 223 -7.67 -31.00 -28.34
CA PRO A 223 -6.73 -30.13 -27.62
C PRO A 223 -6.86 -28.66 -28.03
N GLY A 224 -7.56 -27.87 -27.21
CA GLY A 224 -7.79 -26.44 -27.46
C GLY A 224 -7.97 -25.62 -26.18
N ALA A 225 -6.87 -25.01 -25.72
CA ALA A 225 -6.76 -23.91 -24.77
C ALA A 225 -7.38 -24.09 -23.37
N ALA A 226 -6.58 -24.62 -22.43
CA ALA A 226 -6.76 -24.40 -20.99
C ALA A 226 -6.55 -22.91 -20.68
N SER A 227 -7.59 -22.10 -20.87
CA SER A 227 -7.54 -20.69 -20.50
C SER A 227 -7.70 -20.56 -19.00
N TYR A 228 -6.57 -20.44 -18.28
CA TYR A 228 -6.54 -20.01 -16.87
C TYR A 228 -7.08 -18.58 -16.67
N SER A 229 -7.49 -17.90 -17.75
CA SER A 229 -8.08 -16.57 -17.68
C SER A 229 -9.51 -16.65 -17.16
N LYS A 230 -9.80 -15.91 -16.08
CA LYS A 230 -11.16 -15.70 -15.52
C LYS A 230 -11.84 -16.88 -14.82
N VAL A 231 -11.08 -17.81 -14.23
CA VAL A 231 -11.63 -18.75 -13.24
C VAL A 231 -11.76 -18.08 -11.89
N TYR A 232 -12.96 -18.10 -11.31
CA TYR A 232 -13.27 -17.53 -10.00
C TYR A 232 -14.04 -18.54 -9.16
N VAL A 233 -13.68 -18.61 -7.90
CA VAL A 233 -14.24 -19.53 -6.91
C VAL A 233 -14.62 -18.73 -5.68
N ILE A 234 -15.67 -19.17 -5.00
CA ILE A 234 -16.00 -18.66 -3.69
C ILE A 234 -15.17 -19.42 -2.64
N PRO A 235 -14.37 -18.74 -1.80
CA PRO A 235 -13.55 -19.44 -0.81
C PRO A 235 -14.44 -20.21 0.18
N PRO A 236 -14.04 -21.41 0.62
CA PRO A 236 -14.77 -22.17 1.62
C PRO A 236 -14.80 -21.40 2.94
N ALA A 237 -15.84 -21.60 3.74
CA ALA A 237 -16.03 -20.93 5.03
C ALA A 237 -15.10 -21.53 6.11
N THR A 238 -13.81 -21.27 6.00
CA THR A 238 -12.76 -21.73 6.92
C THR A 238 -11.87 -20.58 7.36
N GLY A 239 -11.48 -20.55 8.65
CA GLY A 239 -10.68 -19.44 9.20
C GLY A 239 -11.38 -18.09 9.01
N LEU A 240 -10.63 -17.06 8.61
CA LEU A 240 -11.17 -15.71 8.36
C LEU A 240 -12.21 -15.67 7.21
N PHE A 241 -12.15 -16.61 6.26
CA PHE A 241 -13.13 -16.71 5.18
C PHE A 241 -14.54 -17.12 5.63
N ARG A 242 -14.72 -17.48 6.91
CA ARG A 242 -16.05 -17.68 7.53
C ARG A 242 -16.83 -16.38 7.69
N ALA A 243 -16.12 -15.28 7.92
CA ALA A 243 -16.72 -14.00 8.26
C ALA A 243 -16.61 -12.98 7.11
N ILE A 244 -15.50 -13.01 6.36
CA ILE A 244 -15.16 -12.00 5.36
C ILE A 244 -14.59 -12.60 4.06
N LEU A 245 -14.82 -11.94 2.93
CA LEU A 245 -14.35 -12.39 1.60
C LEU A 245 -12.94 -11.90 1.25
N TYR A 246 -12.48 -10.81 1.87
CA TYR A 246 -11.19 -10.14 1.63
C TYR A 246 -10.29 -10.12 2.88
N PRO A 247 -10.02 -11.27 3.53
CA PRO A 247 -9.15 -11.29 4.70
C PRO A 247 -7.71 -10.86 4.39
N HIS A 248 -7.24 -11.06 3.15
CA HIS A 248 -5.93 -10.55 2.72
C HIS A 248 -5.83 -9.03 2.85
N TYR A 249 -6.91 -8.27 2.59
CA TYR A 249 -6.91 -6.82 2.78
C TYR A 249 -6.81 -6.43 4.25
N VAL A 250 -7.60 -7.06 5.12
CA VAL A 250 -7.58 -6.77 6.56
C VAL A 250 -6.22 -7.10 7.17
N CYS A 251 -5.64 -8.24 6.80
CA CYS A 251 -4.31 -8.63 7.24
C CYS A 251 -3.22 -7.66 6.74
N GLU A 252 -3.35 -7.13 5.53
CA GLU A 252 -2.45 -6.11 5.00
C GLU A 252 -2.58 -4.78 5.75
N TRP A 253 -3.80 -4.40 6.16
CA TRP A 253 -3.99 -3.22 7.00
C TRP A 253 -3.38 -3.41 8.39
N LEU A 254 -3.47 -4.61 8.97
CA LEU A 254 -2.77 -4.94 10.21
C LEU A 254 -1.25 -4.89 10.01
N GLU A 255 -0.74 -5.40 8.88
CA GLU A 255 0.68 -5.31 8.54
C GLU A 255 1.17 -3.86 8.57
N TRP A 256 0.51 -2.98 7.84
CA TRP A 256 0.88 -1.56 7.78
C TRP A 256 0.60 -0.80 9.09
N LEU A 257 -0.38 -1.22 9.89
CA LEU A 257 -0.54 -0.69 11.25
C LEU A 257 0.65 -1.08 12.14
N GLY A 258 1.14 -2.32 12.03
CA GLY A 258 2.38 -2.73 12.68
C GLY A 258 3.57 -1.88 12.22
N PHE A 259 3.65 -1.57 10.92
CA PHE A 259 4.67 -0.69 10.35
C PHE A 259 4.65 0.72 10.96
N VAL A 260 3.46 1.29 11.17
CA VAL A 260 3.30 2.57 11.91
C VAL A 260 3.86 2.47 13.31
N LEU A 261 3.53 1.40 14.05
CA LEU A 261 4.01 1.22 15.43
C LEU A 261 5.54 1.06 15.49
N VAL A 262 6.16 0.31 14.58
CA VAL A 262 7.63 0.25 14.45
C VAL A 262 8.20 1.65 14.21
N GLY A 263 7.52 2.44 13.39
CA GLY A 263 7.87 3.81 13.07
C GLY A 263 7.98 4.78 14.25
N THR A 264 7.36 4.46 15.39
CA THR A 264 7.48 5.30 16.61
C THR A 264 8.89 5.32 17.20
N ALA A 265 9.80 4.48 16.69
CA ALA A 265 11.23 4.50 17.02
C ALA A 265 12.08 5.33 16.03
N LEU A 266 11.50 5.92 14.98
CA LEU A 266 12.24 6.71 14.00
C LEU A 266 12.18 8.18 14.38
N TYR A 267 13.26 8.67 14.99
CA TYR A 267 13.40 10.08 15.35
C TYR A 267 13.97 10.88 14.18
N PRO A 268 13.51 12.12 13.97
CA PRO A 268 14.11 12.99 12.98
C PRO A 268 15.55 13.31 13.36
N SER A 269 16.41 13.40 12.34
CA SER A 269 17.78 13.88 12.47
C SER A 269 17.78 15.33 12.96
N ALA A 270 18.77 15.70 13.78
CA ALA A 270 18.89 17.01 14.42
C ALA A 270 19.16 18.20 13.46
N ALA A 271 18.85 18.08 12.17
CA ALA A 271 18.94 19.16 11.21
C ALA A 271 18.07 20.34 11.67
N PRO A 272 18.49 21.60 11.44
CA PRO A 272 17.75 22.77 11.88
C PRO A 272 16.40 22.83 11.15
N ALA A 273 15.36 22.28 11.78
CA ALA A 273 13.98 22.29 11.30
C ALA A 273 13.39 23.72 11.20
N SER A 274 14.12 24.72 11.72
CA SER A 274 13.71 26.12 11.79
C SER A 274 13.58 26.82 10.42
N SER A 275 14.11 26.25 9.33
CA SER A 275 13.97 26.80 7.98
C SER A 275 12.85 26.15 7.15
N LEU A 276 12.23 25.06 7.63
CA LEU A 276 11.24 24.32 6.86
C LEU A 276 9.82 24.83 7.11
N PRO A 277 8.98 24.99 6.07
CA PRO A 277 7.60 25.39 6.25
C PRO A 277 6.81 24.28 6.97
N PRO A 278 6.04 24.62 8.03
CA PRO A 278 5.29 23.60 8.76
C PRO A 278 4.17 23.01 7.91
N LEU A 279 4.11 21.68 7.88
CA LEU A 279 3.09 20.93 7.15
C LEU A 279 1.73 21.07 7.86
N ARG A 280 0.71 21.47 7.09
CA ARG A 280 -0.69 21.40 7.52
C ARG A 280 -1.24 20.01 7.23
N LEU A 281 -1.63 19.30 8.27
CA LEU A 281 -2.24 17.98 8.14
C LEU A 281 -3.67 18.04 7.61
N ALA A 282 -4.01 17.07 6.78
CA ALA A 282 -5.38 16.77 6.42
C ALA A 282 -6.18 16.34 7.67
N PRO A 283 -7.50 16.61 7.75
CA PRO A 283 -8.29 16.35 8.95
C PRO A 283 -8.26 14.91 9.45
N TRP A 284 -8.14 13.93 8.57
CA TRP A 284 -8.07 12.50 8.94
C TRP A 284 -6.73 12.08 9.54
N LEU A 285 -5.70 12.93 9.50
CA LEU A 285 -4.38 12.65 10.09
C LEU A 285 -4.18 13.35 11.45
N THR A 286 -5.02 14.34 11.79
CA THR A 286 -4.90 15.07 13.05
C THR A 286 -5.02 14.17 14.28
N PRO A 287 -5.85 13.11 14.32
CA PRO A 287 -5.89 12.23 15.49
C PRO A 287 -4.56 11.51 15.74
N ALA A 288 -3.84 11.15 14.67
CA ALA A 288 -2.54 10.49 14.80
C ALA A 288 -1.47 11.45 15.35
N ALA A 289 -1.47 12.71 14.90
CA ALA A 289 -0.57 13.73 15.44
C ALA A 289 -0.84 14.05 16.91
N ALA A 290 -2.12 14.22 17.28
CA ALA A 290 -2.53 14.43 18.67
C ALA A 290 -2.14 13.25 19.57
N LEU A 291 -2.28 12.01 19.07
CA LEU A 291 -1.87 10.82 19.81
C LEU A 291 -0.34 10.74 19.95
N ALA A 292 0.42 11.02 18.89
CA ALA A 292 1.88 11.02 18.94
C ALA A 292 2.42 12.03 19.95
N GLU A 293 1.89 13.26 19.94
CA GLU A 293 2.21 14.32 20.90
C GLU A 293 1.88 13.88 22.34
N ARG A 294 0.65 13.37 22.56
CA ARG A 294 0.22 12.89 23.88
C ARG A 294 1.10 11.75 24.42
N LEU A 295 1.60 10.88 23.56
CA LEU A 295 2.46 9.77 23.94
C LEU A 295 3.95 10.15 24.02
N GLY A 296 4.33 11.35 23.56
CA GLY A 296 5.71 11.80 23.52
C GLY A 296 6.57 10.99 22.54
N VAL A 297 6.01 10.57 21.41
CA VAL A 297 6.73 9.77 20.38
C VAL A 297 6.79 10.52 19.06
N PRO A 298 7.80 10.25 18.21
CA PRO A 298 7.82 10.80 16.87
C PRO A 298 6.61 10.30 16.08
N LEU A 299 5.98 11.18 15.28
CA LEU A 299 4.87 10.81 14.41
C LEU A 299 5.40 10.04 13.19
N PRO A 300 5.00 8.77 12.97
CA PRO A 300 5.36 7.98 11.80
C PRO A 300 4.58 8.43 10.55
N LEU A 301 4.64 9.71 10.20
CA LEU A 301 3.67 10.35 9.31
C LEU A 301 3.53 9.66 7.94
N PRO A 302 4.59 9.30 7.20
CA PRO A 302 4.43 8.58 5.93
C PRO A 302 3.74 7.24 6.08
N ALA A 303 4.05 6.48 7.15
CA ALA A 303 3.42 5.21 7.42
C ALA A 303 1.93 5.38 7.74
N VAL A 304 1.56 6.41 8.51
CA VAL A 304 0.15 6.72 8.81
C VAL A 304 -0.59 7.12 7.54
N VAL A 305 -0.02 8.02 6.72
CA VAL A 305 -0.58 8.42 5.43
C VAL A 305 -0.80 7.18 4.56
N PHE A 306 0.18 6.29 4.50
CA PHE A 306 0.09 5.09 3.68
C PHE A 306 -1.01 4.14 4.16
N VAL A 307 -1.14 3.89 5.47
CA VAL A 307 -2.26 3.08 6.02
C VAL A 307 -3.60 3.67 5.64
N VAL A 308 -3.80 4.98 5.82
CA VAL A 308 -5.06 5.65 5.45
C VAL A 308 -5.33 5.46 3.96
N ASN A 309 -4.33 5.70 3.11
CA ASN A 309 -4.45 5.59 1.67
C ASN A 309 -4.73 4.14 1.22
N ALA A 310 -4.10 3.15 1.86
CA ALA A 310 -4.33 1.74 1.60
C ALA A 310 -5.77 1.35 1.94
N VAL A 311 -6.26 1.74 3.12
CA VAL A 311 -7.65 1.49 3.53
C VAL A 311 -8.64 2.16 2.57
N THR A 312 -8.45 3.44 2.25
CA THR A 312 -9.39 4.20 1.42
C THR A 312 -9.43 3.72 -0.03
N ASN A 313 -8.32 3.14 -0.54
CA ASN A 313 -8.28 2.48 -1.84
C ASN A 313 -8.88 1.07 -1.79
N MET A 314 -8.51 0.24 -0.82
CA MET A 314 -8.85 -1.19 -0.80
C MET A 314 -10.31 -1.45 -0.39
N LEU A 315 -10.85 -0.64 0.52
CA LEU A 315 -12.21 -0.80 1.04
C LEU A 315 -13.30 -0.70 -0.06
N PRO A 316 -13.32 0.32 -0.96
CA PRO A 316 -14.30 0.36 -2.05
C PRO A 316 -14.14 -0.82 -3.01
N HIS A 317 -12.91 -1.26 -3.31
CA HIS A 317 -12.69 -2.46 -4.14
C HIS A 317 -13.25 -3.72 -3.49
N ALA A 318 -13.09 -3.87 -2.18
CA ALA A 318 -13.63 -5.01 -1.45
C ALA A 318 -15.18 -5.02 -1.48
N ARG A 319 -15.80 -3.85 -1.28
CA ARG A 319 -17.26 -3.66 -1.36
C ARG A 319 -17.81 -4.02 -2.73
N TRP A 320 -17.25 -3.46 -3.80
CA TRP A 320 -17.65 -3.82 -5.17
C TRP A 320 -17.37 -5.28 -5.48
N GLY A 321 -16.26 -5.80 -4.96
CA GLY A 321 -15.86 -7.18 -5.06
C GLY A 321 -16.84 -8.17 -4.43
N ARG A 322 -17.41 -7.82 -3.27
CA ARG A 322 -18.50 -8.56 -2.61
C ARG A 322 -19.78 -8.49 -3.43
N LYS A 323 -20.18 -7.31 -3.89
CA LYS A 323 -21.36 -7.16 -4.78
C LYS A 323 -21.25 -8.07 -6.00
N TRP A 324 -20.07 -8.14 -6.60
CA TRP A 324 -19.79 -9.04 -7.71
C TRP A 324 -19.88 -10.53 -7.31
N TYR A 325 -19.43 -10.91 -6.10
CA TYR A 325 -19.59 -12.29 -5.60
C TYR A 325 -21.07 -12.67 -5.47
N VAL A 326 -21.90 -11.78 -4.91
CA VAL A 326 -23.36 -11.99 -4.79
C VAL A 326 -24.00 -12.14 -6.16
N GLN A 327 -23.66 -11.25 -7.11
CA GLN A 327 -24.19 -11.30 -8.47
C GLN A 327 -23.79 -12.58 -9.22
N LYS A 328 -22.58 -13.09 -8.98
CA LYS A 328 -22.05 -14.25 -9.70
C LYS A 328 -22.45 -15.59 -9.11
N PHE A 329 -22.50 -15.71 -7.78
CA PHE A 329 -22.70 -16.99 -7.08
C PHE A 329 -24.00 -17.05 -6.28
N GLY A 330 -24.74 -15.94 -6.17
CA GLY A 330 -25.95 -15.86 -5.36
C GLY A 330 -25.67 -15.51 -3.90
N ASN A 331 -26.69 -14.98 -3.22
CA ASN A 331 -26.62 -14.60 -1.80
C ASN A 331 -26.37 -15.80 -0.89
N GLU A 332 -26.99 -16.94 -1.17
CA GLU A 332 -26.85 -18.17 -0.37
C GLU A 332 -25.41 -18.67 -0.34
N ALA A 333 -24.72 -18.68 -1.49
CA ALA A 333 -23.32 -19.09 -1.56
C ALA A 333 -22.40 -18.13 -0.77
N VAL A 334 -22.70 -16.83 -0.80
CA VAL A 334 -21.96 -15.83 -0.01
C VAL A 334 -22.23 -15.97 1.49
N ALA A 335 -23.37 -16.54 1.88
CA ALA A 335 -23.67 -16.94 3.27
C ALA A 335 -23.49 -15.80 4.29
N GLY A 336 -23.98 -14.60 3.96
CA GLY A 336 -23.95 -13.45 4.88
C GLY A 336 -22.56 -12.84 5.15
N ARG A 337 -21.49 -13.37 4.55
CA ARG A 337 -20.13 -12.85 4.74
C ARG A 337 -20.01 -11.39 4.29
N GLY A 338 -19.29 -10.58 5.05
CA GLY A 338 -18.91 -9.24 4.65
C GLY A 338 -17.73 -9.24 3.68
N ALA A 339 -17.36 -8.08 3.14
CA ALA A 339 -16.14 -7.94 2.36
C ALA A 339 -14.92 -7.98 3.27
N VAL A 340 -14.88 -7.07 4.26
CA VAL A 340 -13.77 -6.88 5.20
C VAL A 340 -14.21 -6.71 6.65
N VAL A 341 -15.48 -6.37 6.89
CA VAL A 341 -16.07 -6.32 8.24
C VAL A 341 -16.89 -7.60 8.46
N PRO A 342 -16.63 -8.37 9.54
CA PRO A 342 -17.35 -9.60 9.84
C PRO A 342 -18.87 -9.42 9.79
N TYR A 343 -19.54 -10.24 8.98
CA TYR A 343 -21.00 -10.34 8.90
C TYR A 343 -21.75 -9.03 8.57
N PHE A 344 -21.05 -8.02 8.05
CA PHE A 344 -21.67 -6.78 7.63
C PHE A 344 -21.94 -6.80 6.13
N SER A 345 -23.20 -7.01 5.74
CA SER A 345 -23.59 -7.28 4.35
C SER A 345 -23.55 -6.06 3.42
N TRP A 346 -23.47 -4.84 3.95
CA TRP A 346 -23.38 -3.62 3.15
C TRP A 346 -21.95 -3.33 2.64
N MET A 347 -20.94 -3.79 3.38
CA MET A 347 -19.54 -3.79 2.95
C MET A 347 -19.16 -5.16 2.43
#